data_AF-A0A1R2BXA2-F1
#
_entry.id   AF-A0A1R2BXA2-F1
#
_cell.length_a   1.000
_cell.length_b   1.000
_cell.length_c   1.000
_cell.angle_alpha   90.00
_cell.angle_beta   90.00
_cell.angle_gamma   90.00
#
_symmetry.space_group_name_H-M   'P 1'
#
loop_
_entity.id
_entity.type
_entity.pdbx_description
1 polymer ?
#
loop_
_entity_poly.entity_id
_entity_poly.type
_entity_poly.pdbx_seq_one_letter_code
_entity_poly.pdbx_strand_id
1 'polypeptide(L)'
;MEKDKIDEEFVETMLEIEKSYSFMSKHEKVRIEQWSKKLCQVTANPMNKYAKTLLQLVKLGTLQEPFTRIPPEGPLPQFTGNVYIQPPRPRPKSSAEGHLHRIPSNTEIQKPIEIKIPENRVSYKHPDSPCFEKPQIPKPIEKRNIESSSSFKNTHEKYDTHITINHKVNEDLVRFQTQLEIAQLNEKHLREELGKRNKKLMDQNEEIDYLRKENENLKMKLAAKEQKREFFDEYKENNQRDFKYFLDKTPEEKEILNIDDISDNLRRLEKLQEDLNRNRFS
;
A
#
# COMPACT_ATOMS: atom_id res chain seq x y z
N MET A 1 12.75 17.19 13.56
CA MET A 1 11.75 17.06 14.65
C MET A 1 10.35 17.49 14.23
N GLU A 2 10.10 18.69 13.69
CA GLU A 2 8.73 19.05 13.25
C GLU A 2 8.32 18.34 11.94
N LYS A 3 9.27 18.17 11.01
CA LYS A 3 9.05 17.43 9.76
C LYS A 3 8.66 15.97 9.99
N ASP A 4 9.33 15.30 10.94
CA ASP A 4 9.10 13.88 11.22
C ASP A 4 7.69 13.61 11.76
N LYS A 5 7.15 14.53 12.56
CA LYS A 5 5.76 14.45 13.06
C LYS A 5 4.71 14.61 11.96
N ILE A 6 4.99 15.45 10.96
CA ILE A 6 4.08 15.68 9.83
C ILE A 6 4.00 14.43 8.95
N ASP A 7 5.14 13.75 8.77
CA ASP A 7 5.22 12.50 8.01
C ASP A 7 4.51 11.36 8.75
N GLU A 8 4.64 11.26 10.08
CA GLU A 8 3.92 10.26 10.89
C GLU A 8 2.40 10.45 10.84
N GLU A 9 1.90 11.68 11.02
CA GLU A 9 0.47 12.00 10.91
C GLU A 9 -0.08 11.68 9.51
N PHE A 10 0.73 11.91 8.46
CA PHE A 10 0.36 11.56 7.10
C PHE A 10 0.21 10.04 6.94
N VAL A 11 1.17 9.26 7.43
CA VAL A 11 1.13 7.79 7.37
C VAL A 11 -0.09 7.25 8.10
N GLU A 12 -0.39 7.73 9.31
CA GLU A 12 -1.59 7.35 10.05
C GLU A 12 -2.88 7.66 9.27
N THR A 13 -2.95 8.85 8.67
CA THR A 13 -4.10 9.27 7.85
C THR A 13 -4.31 8.33 6.66
N MET A 14 -3.23 7.94 5.97
CA MET A 14 -3.29 7.05 4.81
C MET A 14 -3.71 5.62 5.16
N LEU A 15 -3.23 5.09 6.29
CA LEU A 15 -3.65 3.77 6.80
C LEU A 15 -5.13 3.77 7.18
N GLU A 16 -5.63 4.87 7.74
CA GLU A 16 -7.04 5.00 8.09
C GLU A 16 -7.94 5.09 6.84
N ILE A 17 -7.48 5.76 5.77
CA ILE A 17 -8.16 5.78 4.47
C ILE A 17 -8.31 4.34 3.96
N GLU A 18 -7.23 3.56 3.98
CA GLU A 18 -7.20 2.17 3.50
C GLU A 18 -8.23 1.26 4.17
N LYS A 19 -8.36 1.38 5.49
CA LYS A 19 -9.36 0.64 6.26
C LYS A 19 -10.79 1.05 5.90
N SER A 20 -11.01 2.35 5.68
CA SER A 20 -12.35 2.95 5.60
C SER A 20 -13.02 2.81 4.23
N TYR A 21 -12.27 2.82 3.11
CA TYR A 21 -12.90 2.79 1.77
C TYR A 21 -13.41 1.41 1.32
N SER A 22 -13.20 0.36 2.13
CA SER A 22 -13.66 -1.00 1.86
C SER A 22 -15.18 -1.12 1.64
N PHE A 23 -15.97 -0.18 2.20
CA PHE A 23 -17.42 -0.12 2.07
C PHE A 23 -17.94 0.74 0.90
N MET A 24 -17.05 1.42 0.17
CA MET A 24 -17.45 2.31 -0.94
C MET A 24 -17.69 1.54 -2.25
N SER A 25 -18.30 2.21 -3.23
CA SER A 25 -18.54 1.61 -4.55
C SER A 25 -17.23 1.31 -5.29
N LYS A 26 -17.25 0.32 -6.20
CA LYS A 26 -16.06 -0.08 -6.98
C LYS A 26 -15.38 1.11 -7.67
N HIS A 27 -16.16 2.04 -8.23
CA HIS A 27 -15.62 3.22 -8.92
C HIS A 27 -14.98 4.23 -7.96
N GLU A 28 -15.56 4.41 -6.78
CA GLU A 28 -14.99 5.28 -5.75
C GLU A 28 -13.69 4.70 -5.20
N LYS A 29 -13.63 3.39 -4.96
CA LYS A 29 -12.40 2.69 -4.55
C LYS A 29 -11.24 2.97 -5.51
N VAL A 30 -11.47 2.80 -6.82
CA VAL A 30 -10.45 3.09 -7.83
C VAL A 30 -9.99 4.56 -7.77
N ARG A 31 -10.90 5.51 -7.58
CA ARG A 31 -10.53 6.94 -7.46
C ARG A 31 -9.71 7.20 -6.20
N ILE A 32 -10.11 6.60 -5.08
CA ILE A 32 -9.41 6.74 -3.80
C ILE A 32 -8.01 6.14 -3.91
N GLU A 33 -7.85 4.96 -4.51
CA GLU A 33 -6.54 4.34 -4.74
C GLU A 33 -5.63 5.23 -5.60
N GLN A 34 -6.16 5.79 -6.70
CA GLN A 34 -5.39 6.69 -7.57
C GLN A 34 -4.98 7.96 -6.84
N TRP A 35 -5.88 8.56 -6.05
CA TRP A 35 -5.57 9.73 -5.23
C TRP A 35 -4.55 9.40 -4.13
N SER A 36 -4.71 8.26 -3.44
CA SER A 36 -3.79 7.79 -2.41
C SER A 36 -2.38 7.56 -2.97
N LYS A 37 -2.28 7.05 -4.21
CA LYS A 37 -1.01 6.90 -4.92
C LYS A 37 -0.39 8.24 -5.35
N LYS A 38 -1.20 9.28 -5.60
CA LYS A 38 -0.74 10.63 -6.01
C LYS A 38 -0.32 11.51 -4.83
N LEU A 39 -1.07 11.47 -3.73
CA LEU A 39 -0.50 11.64 -2.38
C LEU A 39 0.60 10.57 -2.21
N CYS A 40 1.42 10.40 -1.19
CA CYS A 40 2.60 9.49 -1.24
C CYS A 40 3.69 9.80 -2.30
N GLN A 41 3.39 10.12 -3.57
CA GLN A 41 4.37 10.51 -4.60
C GLN A 41 4.85 11.95 -4.45
N VAL A 42 3.94 12.85 -4.08
CA VAL A 42 4.32 14.21 -3.70
C VAL A 42 5.02 14.13 -2.33
N THR A 43 5.97 15.01 -2.04
CA THR A 43 6.66 15.09 -0.72
C THR A 43 6.57 16.50 -0.11
N ALA A 44 5.64 17.30 -0.61
CA ALA A 44 5.48 18.70 -0.27
C ALA A 44 4.30 18.95 0.70
N ASN A 45 4.41 20.04 1.45
CA ASN A 45 3.51 20.45 2.53
C ASN A 45 1.98 20.51 2.24
N PRO A 46 1.44 20.69 1.00
CA PRO A 46 -0.02 20.64 0.80
C PRO A 46 -0.65 19.25 0.96
N MET A 47 0.13 18.17 1.08
CA MET A 47 -0.40 16.80 1.12
C MET A 47 -1.28 16.50 2.31
N ASN A 48 -0.91 16.96 3.50
CA ASN A 48 -1.67 16.65 4.71
C ASN A 48 -3.10 17.19 4.64
N LYS A 49 -3.32 18.31 3.93
CA LYS A 49 -4.67 18.85 3.73
C LYS A 49 -5.52 17.97 2.81
N TYR A 50 -4.97 17.52 1.68
CA TYR A 50 -5.67 16.62 0.77
C TYR A 50 -5.97 15.27 1.44
N ALA A 51 -4.99 14.69 2.15
CA ALA A 51 -5.17 13.42 2.85
C ALA A 51 -6.26 13.50 3.92
N LYS A 52 -6.23 14.53 4.78
CA LYS A 52 -7.26 14.75 5.81
C LYS A 52 -8.65 14.95 5.21
N THR A 53 -8.75 15.72 4.11
CA THR A 53 -10.01 15.94 3.41
C THR A 53 -10.54 14.65 2.78
N LEU A 54 -9.66 13.88 2.14
CA LEU A 54 -10.01 12.58 1.56
C LEU A 54 -10.51 11.62 2.64
N LEU A 55 -9.81 11.53 3.77
CA LEU A 55 -10.22 10.70 4.90
C LEU A 55 -11.61 11.09 5.41
N GLN A 56 -11.89 12.39 5.54
CA GLN A 56 -13.20 12.86 5.98
C GLN A 56 -14.32 12.47 4.99
N LEU A 57 -14.09 12.60 3.69
CA LEU A 57 -15.06 12.21 2.65
C LEU A 57 -15.29 10.69 2.59
N VAL A 58 -14.24 9.89 2.80
CA VAL A 58 -14.34 8.43 2.89
C VAL A 58 -15.17 8.02 4.12
N LYS A 59 -14.92 8.65 5.28
CA LYS A 59 -15.73 8.41 6.50
C LYS A 59 -17.20 8.80 6.32
N LEU A 60 -17.49 9.81 5.50
CA LEU A 60 -18.86 10.20 5.14
C LEU A 60 -19.53 9.28 4.11
N GLY A 61 -18.77 8.37 3.48
CA GLY A 61 -19.31 7.46 2.47
C GLY A 61 -19.62 8.12 1.12
N THR A 62 -19.16 9.35 0.87
CA THR A 62 -19.43 10.06 -0.38
C THR A 62 -18.24 10.90 -0.83
N LEU A 63 -17.74 10.67 -2.05
CA LEU A 63 -16.70 11.52 -2.64
C LEU A 63 -17.27 12.82 -3.20
N GLN A 64 -16.60 13.94 -2.92
CA GLN A 64 -16.88 15.27 -3.48
C GLN A 64 -15.67 15.78 -4.28
N GLU A 65 -15.84 16.85 -5.08
CA GLU A 65 -14.72 17.47 -5.80
C GLU A 65 -13.64 17.93 -4.81
N PRO A 66 -12.33 17.70 -5.11
CA PRO A 66 -11.78 17.23 -6.39
C PRO A 66 -11.70 15.69 -6.55
N PHE A 67 -12.08 14.90 -5.55
CA PHE A 67 -11.88 13.45 -5.51
C PHE A 67 -12.87 12.63 -6.35
N THR A 68 -13.86 13.29 -6.97
CA THR A 68 -14.76 12.67 -7.95
C THR A 68 -14.07 12.39 -9.28
N ARG A 69 -12.92 13.04 -9.55
CA ARG A 69 -12.12 12.86 -10.77
C ARG A 69 -10.79 12.19 -10.44
N ILE A 70 -10.12 11.66 -11.47
CA ILE A 70 -8.77 11.12 -11.35
C ILE A 70 -7.80 12.28 -11.04
N PRO A 71 -6.78 12.09 -10.18
CA PRO A 71 -5.80 13.14 -9.91
C PRO A 71 -5.10 13.60 -11.19
N PRO A 72 -4.73 14.89 -11.30
CA PRO A 72 -3.99 15.40 -12.46
C PRO A 72 -2.59 14.77 -12.54
N GLU A 73 -2.10 14.54 -13.77
CA GLU A 73 -0.77 13.94 -13.99
C GLU A 73 0.38 14.87 -13.51
N GLY A 74 0.17 16.18 -13.54
CA GLY A 74 1.13 17.19 -13.09
C GLY A 74 1.23 17.38 -11.57
N PRO A 75 1.87 18.46 -11.10
CA PRO A 75 1.87 18.82 -9.69
C PRO A 75 0.44 19.04 -9.18
N LEU A 76 0.18 18.63 -7.93
CA LEU A 76 -1.13 18.83 -7.32
C LEU A 76 -1.43 20.34 -7.22
N PRO A 77 -2.65 20.79 -7.58
CA PRO A 77 -3.04 22.18 -7.40
C PRO A 77 -2.88 22.59 -5.94
N GLN A 78 -2.41 23.82 -5.71
CA GLN A 78 -2.33 24.34 -4.36
C GLN A 78 -3.73 24.35 -3.73
N PHE A 79 -3.84 23.79 -2.54
CA PHE A 79 -5.13 23.70 -1.83
C PHE A 79 -5.49 25.10 -1.30
N THR A 80 -6.16 25.90 -2.12
CA THR A 80 -6.49 27.31 -1.84
C THR A 80 -7.83 27.50 -1.12
N GLY A 81 -8.59 26.44 -0.87
CA GLY A 81 -9.91 26.52 -0.27
C GLY A 81 -10.04 25.73 1.03
N ASN A 82 -10.77 26.29 2.01
CA ASN A 82 -11.47 25.45 2.97
C ASN A 82 -12.51 24.68 2.17
N VAL A 83 -12.29 23.38 1.96
CA VAL A 83 -13.29 22.53 1.32
C VAL A 83 -14.48 22.47 2.28
N TYR A 84 -15.49 23.29 2.00
CA TYR A 84 -16.77 23.23 2.68
C TYR A 84 -17.45 21.94 2.24
N ILE A 85 -17.21 20.88 3.02
CA ILE A 85 -17.94 19.63 2.87
C ILE A 85 -19.39 19.97 3.20
N GLN A 86 -20.21 20.10 2.15
CA GLN A 86 -21.63 20.31 2.38
C GLN A 86 -22.16 19.07 3.09
N PRO A 87 -22.78 19.22 4.27
CA PRO A 87 -23.46 18.10 4.90
C PRO A 87 -24.45 17.52 3.89
N PRO A 88 -24.63 16.19 3.88
CA PRO A 88 -25.53 15.55 2.95
C PRO A 88 -26.88 16.26 3.02
N ARG A 89 -27.24 16.99 1.94
CA ARG A 89 -28.51 17.70 1.92
C ARG A 89 -29.58 16.62 2.10
N PRO A 90 -30.50 16.76 3.07
CA PRO A 90 -31.60 15.83 3.20
C PRO A 90 -32.29 15.79 1.85
N ARG A 91 -32.20 14.63 1.18
CA ARG A 91 -32.74 14.44 -0.16
C ARG A 91 -34.22 14.82 -0.02
N PRO A 92 -34.72 15.87 -0.70
CA PRO A 92 -36.12 16.28 -0.56
C PRO A 92 -36.93 15.03 -0.85
N LYS A 93 -37.68 14.56 0.16
CA LYS A 93 -38.57 13.41 0.02
C LYS A 93 -39.43 13.75 -1.19
N SER A 94 -39.20 13.08 -2.32
CA SER A 94 -40.00 13.30 -3.49
C SER A 94 -41.44 13.04 -3.04
N SER A 95 -42.33 14.03 -3.19
CA SER A 95 -43.74 13.94 -2.83
C SER A 95 -44.53 12.89 -3.65
N ALA A 96 -43.85 11.88 -4.16
CA ALA A 96 -44.36 10.72 -4.87
C ALA A 96 -44.40 9.46 -3.98
N GLU A 97 -44.35 9.59 -2.64
CA GLU A 97 -44.92 8.58 -1.73
C GLU A 97 -46.44 8.66 -1.77
N GLY A 98 -46.99 8.33 -2.94
CA GLY A 98 -48.38 7.90 -3.07
C GLY A 98 -48.54 6.60 -2.31
N HIS A 99 -49.15 6.71 -1.13
CA HIS A 99 -50.07 5.75 -0.51
C HIS A 99 -50.24 4.41 -1.25
N LEU A 100 -49.25 3.51 -1.16
CA LEU A 100 -49.45 2.11 -1.51
C LEU A 100 -49.86 1.36 -0.24
N HIS A 101 -51.11 0.92 -0.26
CA HIS A 101 -51.71 0.05 0.73
C HIS A 101 -50.78 -1.15 1.02
N ARG A 102 -50.46 -1.25 2.31
CA ARG A 102 -49.89 -2.41 2.99
C ARG A 102 -50.74 -3.66 2.69
N ILE A 103 -50.25 -4.55 1.83
CA ILE A 103 -50.74 -5.92 1.73
C ILE A 103 -50.00 -6.74 2.80
N PRO A 104 -50.71 -7.37 3.76
CA PRO A 104 -50.09 -8.29 4.70
C PRO A 104 -49.93 -9.65 4.01
N SER A 105 -48.71 -10.01 3.61
CA SER A 105 -48.39 -11.37 3.16
C SER A 105 -47.70 -12.15 4.27
N ASN A 106 -48.35 -13.25 4.61
CA ASN A 106 -48.03 -14.22 5.65
C ASN A 106 -46.62 -14.82 5.56
N THR A 107 -46.11 -15.11 6.75
CA THR A 107 -45.11 -16.14 7.06
C THR A 107 -45.34 -17.45 6.32
N GLU A 108 -44.34 -17.90 5.56
CA GLU A 108 -44.10 -19.34 5.37
C GLU A 108 -42.62 -19.63 5.24
N ILE A 109 -42.14 -20.45 6.18
CA ILE A 109 -40.77 -20.91 6.34
C ILE A 109 -40.42 -21.82 5.15
N GLN A 110 -39.57 -21.34 4.23
CA GLN A 110 -39.01 -22.19 3.17
C GLN A 110 -37.68 -22.81 3.63
N LYS A 111 -37.57 -24.11 3.31
CA LYS A 111 -36.47 -25.03 3.59
C LYS A 111 -35.14 -24.60 2.92
N PRO A 112 -33.99 -25.10 3.41
CA PRO A 112 -32.68 -24.78 2.85
C PRO A 112 -32.57 -25.24 1.39
N ILE A 113 -32.22 -24.31 0.50
CA ILE A 113 -31.92 -24.58 -0.90
C ILE A 113 -30.48 -25.10 -0.99
N GLU A 114 -30.32 -26.33 -1.47
CA GLU A 114 -29.02 -26.89 -1.85
C GLU A 114 -28.41 -26.09 -3.02
N ILE A 115 -27.32 -25.37 -2.72
CA ILE A 115 -26.56 -24.62 -3.72
C ILE A 115 -25.69 -25.62 -4.50
N LYS A 116 -26.13 -25.98 -5.70
CA LYS A 116 -25.28 -26.66 -6.69
C LYS A 116 -24.26 -25.65 -7.22
N ILE A 117 -23.00 -25.85 -6.87
CA ILE A 117 -21.84 -25.10 -7.40
C ILE A 117 -21.65 -25.50 -8.87
N PRO A 118 -21.77 -24.56 -9.84
CA PRO A 118 -21.41 -24.85 -11.22
C PRO A 118 -19.89 -24.79 -11.36
N GLU A 119 -19.26 -25.88 -11.81
CA GLU A 119 -17.87 -25.90 -12.27
C GLU A 119 -17.74 -25.04 -13.55
N ASN A 120 -17.54 -23.74 -13.38
CA ASN A 120 -17.23 -22.84 -14.48
C ASN A 120 -15.71 -22.73 -14.61
N ARG A 121 -15.13 -23.49 -15.55
CA ARG A 121 -13.72 -23.36 -15.96
C ARG A 121 -13.52 -22.04 -16.70
N VAL A 122 -13.39 -20.95 -15.96
CA VAL A 122 -12.94 -19.67 -16.52
C VAL A 122 -11.42 -19.70 -16.56
N SER A 123 -10.88 -19.81 -17.78
CA SER A 123 -9.45 -19.65 -18.06
C SER A 123 -9.05 -18.20 -17.72
N TYR A 124 -8.37 -18.03 -16.59
CA TYR A 124 -7.81 -16.75 -16.18
C TYR A 124 -6.65 -16.39 -17.12
N LYS A 125 -6.87 -15.43 -18.02
CA LYS A 125 -5.79 -14.71 -18.69
C LYS A 125 -5.17 -13.74 -17.68
N HIS A 126 -3.86 -13.85 -17.49
CA HIS A 126 -3.08 -13.04 -16.56
C HIS A 126 -3.15 -11.55 -16.96
N PRO A 127 -3.40 -10.62 -16.03
CA PRO A 127 -3.55 -9.19 -16.32
C PRO A 127 -2.26 -8.49 -16.78
N ASP A 128 -1.11 -9.18 -16.78
CA ASP A 128 0.21 -8.63 -17.14
C ASP A 128 0.75 -9.12 -18.48
N SER A 129 -0.05 -9.80 -19.30
CA SER A 129 0.34 -10.03 -20.69
C SER A 129 0.31 -8.70 -21.45
N PRO A 130 1.44 -8.19 -21.96
CA PRO A 130 1.46 -6.96 -22.73
C PRO A 130 0.52 -7.14 -23.91
N CYS A 131 -0.52 -6.31 -23.98
CA CYS A 131 -1.36 -6.24 -25.17
C CYS A 131 -0.49 -5.62 -26.26
N PHE A 132 0.21 -6.46 -27.02
CA PHE A 132 0.81 -6.05 -28.27
C PHE A 132 -0.34 -5.71 -29.22
N GLU A 133 -0.74 -4.43 -29.22
CA GLU A 133 -1.51 -3.88 -30.31
C GLU A 133 -0.72 -4.18 -31.59
N LYS A 134 -1.29 -5.06 -32.43
CA LYS A 134 -0.76 -5.36 -33.75
C LYS A 134 -0.46 -4.02 -34.44
N PRO A 135 0.77 -3.80 -34.95
CA PRO A 135 1.09 -2.57 -35.66
C PRO A 135 0.04 -2.35 -36.74
N GLN A 136 -0.65 -1.21 -36.68
CA GLN A 136 -1.59 -0.82 -37.71
C GLN A 136 -0.83 -0.75 -39.02
N ILE A 137 -1.06 -1.73 -39.89
CA ILE A 137 -0.55 -1.77 -41.25
C ILE A 137 -1.00 -0.46 -41.92
N PRO A 138 -0.09 0.40 -42.40
CA PRO A 138 -0.44 1.63 -43.07
C PRO A 138 -1.40 1.30 -44.23
N LYS A 139 -2.59 1.92 -44.21
CA LYS A 139 -3.54 1.77 -45.31
C LYS A 139 -2.84 2.15 -46.62
N PRO A 140 -2.99 1.34 -47.69
CA PRO A 140 -2.36 1.63 -48.97
C PRO A 140 -2.83 3.00 -49.45
N ILE A 141 -1.87 3.90 -49.68
CA ILE A 141 -2.08 5.23 -50.22
C ILE A 141 -2.78 5.07 -51.57
N GLU A 142 -4.04 5.49 -51.65
CA GLU A 142 -4.77 5.60 -52.90
C GLU A 142 -3.97 6.46 -53.86
N LYS A 143 -3.58 5.85 -54.97
CA LYS A 143 -2.91 6.49 -56.09
C LYS A 143 -3.86 7.56 -56.64
N ARG A 144 -3.69 8.81 -56.22
CA ARG A 144 -4.30 9.96 -56.90
C ARG A 144 -3.73 10.00 -58.32
N ASN A 145 -4.62 9.81 -59.29
CA ASN A 145 -4.39 10.10 -60.69
C ASN A 145 -3.98 11.57 -60.82
N ILE A 146 -2.69 11.81 -61.09
CA ILE A 146 -2.23 13.10 -61.57
C ILE A 146 -2.45 13.06 -63.07
N GLU A 147 -3.53 13.69 -63.52
CA GLU A 147 -3.76 13.97 -64.93
C GLU A 147 -2.63 14.88 -65.43
N SER A 148 -1.77 14.29 -66.25
CA SER A 148 -0.67 14.96 -66.95
C SER A 148 -1.21 15.88 -68.03
N SER A 149 -1.67 17.08 -67.64
CA SER A 149 -1.84 18.19 -68.59
C SER A 149 -0.47 18.76 -68.96
N SER A 150 0.09 18.17 -70.01
CA SER A 150 1.29 18.57 -70.75
C SER A 150 1.14 20.00 -71.29
N SER A 151 1.73 20.97 -70.57
CA SER A 151 2.02 22.31 -71.09
C SER A 151 3.52 22.42 -71.23
N PHE A 152 4.00 22.55 -72.47
CA PHE A 152 5.39 22.84 -72.81
C PHE A 152 5.87 24.10 -72.07
N LYS A 153 6.55 23.92 -70.94
CA LYS A 153 7.29 24.98 -70.26
C LYS A 153 8.74 24.56 -70.07
N ASN A 154 9.59 25.39 -70.66
CA ASN A 154 10.95 25.75 -70.32
C ASN A 154 11.83 24.64 -69.69
N THR A 155 12.75 24.10 -70.48
CA THR A 155 13.77 23.13 -70.07
C THR A 155 14.69 23.61 -68.94
N HIS A 156 14.69 24.91 -68.62
CA HIS A 156 15.53 25.50 -67.58
C HIS A 156 14.97 25.31 -66.14
N GLU A 157 13.65 25.14 -65.95
CA GLU A 157 13.04 24.96 -64.62
C GLU A 157 13.25 23.56 -64.04
N LYS A 158 13.51 22.55 -64.89
CA LYS A 158 13.71 21.17 -64.44
C LYS A 158 14.99 20.99 -63.61
N TYR A 159 16.05 21.72 -63.93
CA TYR A 159 17.32 21.61 -63.19
C TYR A 159 17.22 22.20 -61.78
N ASP A 160 16.43 23.25 -61.58
CA ASP A 160 16.28 23.91 -60.28
C ASP A 160 15.54 23.00 -59.28
N THR A 161 14.50 22.30 -59.74
CA THR A 161 13.76 21.34 -58.90
C THR A 161 14.62 20.18 -58.38
N HIS A 162 15.60 19.70 -59.15
CA HIS A 162 16.50 18.63 -58.72
C HIS A 162 17.47 19.08 -57.62
N ILE A 163 17.94 20.34 -57.68
CA ILE A 163 18.83 20.90 -56.65
C ILE A 163 18.07 21.03 -55.32
N THR A 164 16.83 21.53 -55.34
CA THR A 164 16.01 21.66 -54.13
C THR A 164 15.68 20.29 -53.51
N ILE A 165 15.38 19.27 -54.33
CA ILE A 165 15.10 17.92 -53.84
C ILE A 165 16.34 17.32 -53.15
N ASN A 166 17.51 17.42 -53.77
CA ASN A 166 18.75 16.91 -53.18
C ASN A 166 19.09 17.62 -51.87
N HIS A 167 18.86 18.94 -51.79
CA HIS A 167 19.09 19.68 -50.55
C HIS A 167 18.17 19.19 -49.43
N LYS A 168 16.87 19.05 -49.70
CA LYS A 168 15.90 18.54 -48.72
C LYS A 168 16.22 17.12 -48.25
N VAL A 169 16.60 16.23 -49.18
CA VAL A 169 17.00 14.86 -48.83
C VAL A 169 18.23 14.85 -47.91
N ASN A 170 19.21 15.72 -48.17
CA ASN A 170 20.38 15.86 -47.30
C ASN A 170 20.00 16.40 -45.92
N GLU A 171 19.13 17.41 -45.83
CA GLU A 171 18.65 17.94 -44.54
C GLU A 171 17.92 16.86 -43.73
N ASP A 172 17.05 16.08 -44.37
CA ASP A 172 16.33 14.99 -43.71
C ASP A 172 17.27 13.86 -43.29
N LEU A 173 18.31 13.55 -44.07
CA LEU A 173 19.34 12.59 -43.68
C LEU A 173 20.09 13.04 -42.42
N VAL A 174 20.52 14.31 -42.37
CA VAL A 174 21.16 14.90 -41.17
C VAL A 174 20.22 14.84 -39.98
N ARG A 175 18.94 15.19 -40.17
CA ARG A 175 17.91 15.13 -39.12
C ARG A 175 17.75 13.72 -38.57
N PHE A 176 17.66 12.71 -39.44
CA PHE A 176 17.55 11.31 -39.02
C PHE A 176 18.81 10.82 -38.30
N GLN A 177 19.99 11.24 -38.76
CA GLN A 177 21.25 10.94 -38.10
C GLN A 177 21.31 11.52 -36.69
N THR A 178 20.91 12.78 -36.49
CA THR A 178 20.81 13.40 -35.17
C THR A 178 19.78 12.71 -34.28
N GLN A 179 18.62 12.33 -34.82
CA GLN A 179 17.61 11.58 -34.07
C GLN A 179 18.12 10.22 -33.61
N LEU A 180 18.87 9.52 -34.46
CA LEU A 180 19.49 8.24 -34.12
C LEU A 180 20.52 8.40 -32.98
N GLU A 181 21.35 9.43 -33.04
CA GLU A 181 22.34 9.73 -31.99
C GLU A 181 21.67 10.03 -30.64
N ILE A 182 20.61 10.85 -30.63
CA ILE A 182 19.82 11.13 -29.42
C ILE A 182 19.20 9.84 -28.86
N ALA A 183 18.65 8.98 -29.73
CA ALA A 183 18.07 7.71 -29.31
C ALA A 183 19.12 6.78 -28.66
N GLN A 184 20.32 6.70 -29.24
CA GLN A 184 21.43 5.91 -28.70
C GLN A 184 21.91 6.44 -27.34
N LEU A 185 22.01 7.77 -27.17
CA LEU A 185 22.34 8.38 -25.89
C LEU A 185 21.28 8.11 -24.82
N ASN A 186 20.00 8.21 -25.18
CA ASN A 186 18.89 7.88 -24.28
C ASN A 186 18.91 6.40 -23.87
N GLU A 187 19.14 5.49 -24.82
CA GLU A 187 19.28 4.06 -24.52
C GLU A 187 20.43 3.80 -23.54
N LYS A 188 21.60 4.41 -23.77
CA LYS A 188 22.75 4.32 -22.87
C LYS A 188 22.42 4.81 -21.46
N HIS A 189 21.79 5.98 -21.35
CA HIS A 189 21.38 6.55 -20.06
C HIS A 189 20.41 5.62 -19.31
N LEU A 190 19.41 5.06 -20.01
CA LEU A 190 18.46 4.11 -19.42
C LEU A 190 19.15 2.82 -18.95
N ARG A 191 20.13 2.31 -19.70
CA ARG A 191 20.93 1.14 -19.29
C ARG A 191 21.73 1.42 -18.01
N GLU A 192 22.33 2.60 -17.89
CA GLU A 192 23.07 3.01 -16.68
C GLU A 192 22.14 3.15 -15.47
N GLU A 193 20.98 3.80 -15.62
CA GLU A 193 19.98 3.94 -14.56
C GLU A 193 19.43 2.58 -14.12
N LEU A 194 19.17 1.67 -15.07
CA LEU A 194 18.75 0.30 -14.77
C LEU A 194 19.85 -0.46 -14.02
N GLY A 195 21.11 -0.28 -14.40
CA GLY A 195 22.26 -0.83 -13.68
C GLY A 195 22.33 -0.35 -12.22
N LYS A 196 22.14 0.95 -11.97
CA LYS A 196 22.10 1.52 -10.60
C LYS A 196 20.95 0.95 -9.77
N ARG A 197 19.75 0.82 -10.37
CA ARG A 197 18.58 0.24 -9.70
C ARG A 197 18.79 -1.23 -9.36
N ASN A 198 19.35 -2.01 -10.29
CA ASN A 198 19.66 -3.43 -10.06
C ASN A 198 20.69 -3.60 -8.94
N LYS A 199 21.73 -2.74 -8.91
CA LYS A 199 22.70 -2.74 -7.81
C LYS A 199 22.02 -2.47 -6.47
N LYS A 200 21.18 -1.44 -6.38
CA LYS A 200 20.43 -1.13 -5.16
C LYS A 200 19.53 -2.28 -4.71
N LEU A 201 18.86 -2.97 -5.65
CA LEU A 201 18.05 -4.14 -5.34
C LEU A 201 18.88 -5.30 -4.79
N MET A 202 20.10 -5.51 -5.32
CA MET A 202 21.03 -6.50 -4.77
C MET A 202 21.43 -6.15 -3.33
N ASP A 203 21.86 -4.91 -3.08
CA ASP A 203 22.26 -4.46 -1.75
C ASP A 203 21.11 -4.64 -0.73
N GLN A 204 19.87 -4.34 -1.13
CA GLN A 204 18.69 -4.54 -0.30
C GLN A 204 18.38 -6.03 -0.03
N ASN A 205 18.58 -6.90 -1.02
CA ASN A 205 18.39 -8.34 -0.83
C ASN A 205 19.42 -8.92 0.13
N GLU A 206 20.68 -8.47 0.06
CA GLU A 206 21.73 -8.85 0.99
C GLU A 206 21.39 -8.42 2.44
N GLU A 207 20.87 -7.19 2.61
CA GLU A 207 20.39 -6.70 3.91
C GLU A 207 19.23 -7.54 4.46
N ILE A 208 18.25 -7.89 3.61
CA ILE A 208 17.13 -8.76 4.00
C ILE A 208 17.63 -10.13 4.47
N ASP A 209 18.58 -10.73 3.75
CA ASP A 209 19.12 -12.04 4.12
C ASP A 209 19.96 -11.99 5.41
N TYR A 210 20.66 -10.89 5.67
CA TYR A 210 21.30 -10.64 6.95
C TYR A 210 20.27 -10.60 8.10
N LEU A 211 19.22 -9.79 7.95
CA LEU A 211 18.17 -9.63 8.97
C LEU A 211 17.38 -10.92 9.22
N ARG A 212 17.22 -11.77 8.20
CA ARG A 212 16.63 -13.11 8.35
C ARG A 212 17.48 -14.01 9.25
N LYS A 213 18.79 -14.07 8.99
CA LYS A 213 19.72 -14.85 9.82
C LYS A 213 19.78 -14.34 11.27
N GLU A 214 19.78 -13.02 11.46
CA GLU A 214 19.73 -12.43 12.80
C GLU A 214 18.44 -12.80 13.54
N ASN A 215 17.29 -12.73 12.87
CA ASN A 215 16.01 -13.16 13.44
C ASN A 215 16.00 -14.65 13.82
N GLU A 216 16.56 -15.53 13.00
CA GLU A 216 16.69 -16.95 13.34
C GLU A 216 17.57 -17.17 14.58
N ASN A 217 18.67 -16.44 14.69
CA ASN A 217 19.53 -16.47 15.87
C ASN A 217 18.78 -16.01 17.13
N LEU A 218 18.03 -14.90 17.04
CA LEU A 218 17.22 -14.41 18.16
C LEU A 218 16.12 -15.41 18.56
N LYS A 219 15.47 -16.08 17.60
CA LYS A 219 14.52 -17.16 17.89
C LYS A 219 15.18 -18.31 18.64
N MET A 220 16.37 -18.75 18.22
CA MET A 220 17.11 -19.79 18.96
C MET A 220 17.46 -19.36 20.39
N LYS A 221 17.89 -18.10 20.58
CA LYS A 221 18.17 -17.56 21.92
C LYS A 221 16.93 -17.50 22.81
N LEU A 222 15.78 -17.13 22.25
CA LEU A 222 14.50 -17.10 22.96
C LEU A 222 14.07 -18.52 23.37
N ALA A 223 14.12 -19.48 22.45
CA ALA A 223 13.81 -20.88 22.74
C ALA A 223 14.72 -21.45 23.84
N ALA A 224 16.02 -21.17 23.80
CA ALA A 224 16.96 -21.58 24.84
C ALA A 224 16.66 -20.92 26.20
N LYS A 225 16.17 -19.67 26.22
CA LYS A 225 15.77 -18.98 27.45
C LYS A 225 14.47 -19.57 28.02
N GLU A 226 13.54 -19.96 27.16
CA GLU A 226 12.28 -20.61 27.54
C GLU A 226 12.53 -22.00 28.14
N GLN A 227 13.35 -22.84 27.50
CA GLN A 227 13.77 -24.13 28.05
C GLN A 227 14.44 -24.00 29.42
N LYS A 228 15.28 -22.97 29.61
CA LYS A 228 15.88 -22.69 30.92
C LYS A 228 14.80 -22.34 31.96
N ARG A 229 13.80 -21.55 31.58
CA ARG A 229 12.70 -21.19 32.47
C ARG A 229 11.91 -22.44 32.89
N GLU A 230 11.51 -23.27 31.93
CA GLU A 230 10.80 -24.54 32.19
C GLU A 230 11.59 -25.43 33.15
N PHE A 231 12.90 -25.56 32.94
CA PHE A 231 13.77 -26.32 33.84
C PHE A 231 13.80 -25.77 35.27
N PHE A 232 13.84 -24.44 35.44
CA PHE A 232 13.79 -23.81 36.76
C PHE A 232 12.43 -23.98 37.44
N ASP A 233 11.34 -23.90 36.68
CA ASP A 233 9.99 -24.08 37.20
C ASP A 233 9.77 -25.53 37.66
N GLU A 234 10.24 -26.52 36.88
CA GLU A 234 10.21 -27.94 37.27
C GLU A 234 11.03 -28.21 38.54
N TYR A 235 12.23 -27.63 38.65
CA TYR A 235 13.07 -27.75 39.85
C TYR A 235 12.39 -27.13 41.09
N LYS A 236 11.74 -25.98 40.92
CA LYS A 236 10.99 -25.32 41.99
C LYS A 236 9.81 -26.15 42.46
N GLU A 237 9.05 -26.74 41.52
CA GLU A 237 7.93 -27.63 41.86
C GLU A 237 8.38 -28.88 42.61
N ASN A 238 9.47 -29.52 42.19
CA ASN A 238 10.00 -30.71 42.86
C ASN A 238 10.45 -30.41 44.30
N ASN A 239 11.18 -29.30 44.50
CA ASN A 239 11.57 -28.88 45.84
C ASN A 239 10.35 -28.55 46.73
N GLN A 240 9.30 -27.94 46.17
CA GLN A 240 8.06 -27.68 46.91
C GLN A 240 7.34 -28.98 47.30
N ARG A 241 7.33 -30.00 46.43
CA ARG A 241 6.76 -31.32 46.76
C ARG A 241 7.54 -31.98 47.90
N ASP A 242 8.86 -32.00 47.83
CA ASP A 242 9.71 -32.59 48.88
C ASP A 242 9.52 -31.89 50.22
N PHE A 243 9.44 -30.55 50.21
CA PHE A 243 9.19 -29.76 51.42
C PHE A 243 7.79 -30.03 52.00
N LYS A 244 6.78 -30.16 51.15
CA LYS A 244 5.42 -30.52 51.56
C LYS A 244 5.37 -31.93 52.17
N TYR A 245 6.04 -32.90 51.57
CA TYR A 245 6.16 -34.26 52.12
C TYR A 245 6.87 -34.28 53.48
N PHE A 246 7.85 -33.41 53.68
CA PHE A 246 8.54 -33.26 54.97
C PHE A 246 7.59 -32.70 56.04
N LEU A 247 6.86 -31.62 55.72
CA LEU A 247 5.89 -30.99 56.63
C LEU A 247 4.71 -31.89 57.02
N ASP A 248 4.33 -32.86 56.18
CA ASP A 248 3.22 -33.78 56.48
C ASP A 248 3.65 -34.99 57.35
N LYS A 249 4.95 -35.26 57.52
CA LYS A 249 5.45 -36.42 58.28
C LYS A 249 5.69 -36.20 59.77
N THR A 250 5.81 -34.96 60.25
CA THR A 250 6.06 -34.67 61.68
C THR A 250 5.04 -33.66 62.23
N PRO A 251 3.82 -34.10 62.58
CA PRO A 251 2.82 -33.23 63.20
C PRO A 251 3.26 -32.72 64.60
N GLU A 252 4.13 -33.45 65.31
CA GLU A 252 4.64 -33.07 66.64
C GLU A 252 5.74 -31.99 66.61
N GLU A 253 6.39 -31.74 65.47
CA GLU A 253 7.43 -30.70 65.34
C GLU A 253 6.88 -29.33 64.90
N LYS A 254 5.63 -29.28 64.39
CA LYS A 254 4.95 -28.03 64.00
C LYS A 254 4.69 -27.08 65.17
N GLU A 255 4.71 -27.60 66.40
CA GLU A 255 4.48 -26.81 67.62
C GLU A 255 5.74 -26.09 68.13
N ILE A 256 6.93 -26.44 67.63
CA ILE A 256 8.21 -25.90 68.11
C ILE A 256 8.74 -24.77 67.21
N LEU A 257 8.38 -24.77 65.92
CA LEU A 257 8.70 -23.70 64.99
C LEU A 257 7.45 -22.85 64.79
N ASN A 258 7.40 -21.68 65.44
CA ASN A 258 6.29 -20.72 65.27
C ASN A 258 6.26 -20.23 63.81
N ILE A 259 5.54 -20.95 62.94
CA ILE A 259 5.50 -20.76 61.49
C ILE A 259 5.05 -19.33 61.13
N ASP A 260 4.26 -18.72 62.00
CA ASP A 260 3.80 -17.33 61.87
C ASP A 260 4.95 -16.33 62.02
N ASP A 261 5.87 -16.55 62.97
CA ASP A 261 7.05 -15.68 63.16
C ASP A 261 8.01 -15.76 61.96
N ILE A 262 8.17 -16.95 61.38
CA ILE A 262 9.03 -17.14 60.20
C ILE A 262 8.41 -16.46 58.98
N SER A 263 7.09 -16.57 58.80
CA SER A 263 6.35 -15.93 57.71
C SER A 263 6.44 -14.41 57.77
N ASP A 264 6.32 -13.83 58.97
CA ASP A 264 6.45 -12.38 59.17
C ASP A 264 7.88 -11.89 58.92
N ASN A 265 8.89 -12.65 59.31
CA ASN A 265 10.29 -12.33 59.02
C ASN A 265 10.60 -12.38 57.52
N LEU A 266 10.07 -13.37 56.79
CA LEU A 266 10.21 -13.44 55.33
C LEU A 266 9.55 -12.25 54.65
N ARG A 267 8.34 -11.87 55.09
CA ARG A 267 7.61 -10.72 54.53
C ARG A 267 8.35 -9.40 54.76
N ARG A 268 9.03 -9.25 55.91
CA ARG A 268 9.92 -8.10 56.18
C ARG A 268 11.16 -8.07 55.28
N LEU A 269 11.77 -9.24 55.02
CA LEU A 269 12.93 -9.38 54.14
C LEU A 269 12.59 -9.02 52.69
N GLU A 270 11.45 -9.48 52.18
CA GLU A 270 10.97 -9.14 50.82
C GLU A 270 10.81 -7.63 50.64
N LYS A 271 10.21 -6.96 51.64
CA LYS A 271 10.04 -5.50 51.63
C LYS A 271 11.38 -4.75 51.61
N LEU A 272 12.35 -5.18 52.41
CA LEU A 272 13.70 -4.59 52.39
C LEU A 272 14.40 -4.77 51.04
N GLN A 273 14.18 -5.89 50.37
CA GLN A 273 14.76 -6.15 49.05
C GLN A 273 14.12 -5.27 47.96
N GLU A 274 12.81 -5.02 48.04
CA GLU A 274 12.14 -4.05 47.16
C GLU A 274 12.65 -2.63 47.37
N ASP A 275 12.84 -2.20 48.62
CA ASP A 275 13.36 -0.88 48.96
C ASP A 275 14.81 -0.70 48.45
N LEU A 276 15.65 -1.72 48.61
CA LEU A 276 17.01 -1.75 48.06
C LEU A 276 17.03 -1.66 46.53
N ASN A 277 16.13 -2.38 45.85
CA ASN A 277 16.04 -2.33 44.39
C ASN A 277 15.54 -0.96 43.90
N ARG A 278 14.58 -0.35 44.60
CA ARG A 278 14.11 1.01 44.28
C ARG A 278 15.22 2.05 44.38
N ASN A 279 16.06 1.96 45.41
CA ASN A 279 17.20 2.86 45.62
C ASN A 279 18.37 2.61 44.66
N ARG A 280 18.41 1.47 43.95
CA ARG A 280 19.50 1.14 43.01
C ARG A 280 19.35 1.78 41.63
N PHE A 281 18.15 2.28 41.31
CA PHE A 281 17.79 2.84 40.01
C PHE A 281 17.33 4.31 40.07
N SER A 282 17.39 4.95 41.25
CA SER A 282 17.26 6.40 41.42
C SER A 282 18.63 7.04 41.56
#